data_AF-Q63CC4-F1
#
_entry.id   AF-Q63CC4-F1
#
_cell.length_a   1.000
_cell.length_b   1.000
_cell.length_c   1.000
_cell.angle_alpha   90.00
_cell.angle_beta   90.00
_cell.angle_gamma   90.00
#
_symmetry.space_group_name_H-M   'P 1'
#
loop_
_entity.id
_entity.type
_entity.pdbx_description
1 polymer ?
#
loop_
_entity_poly.entity_id
_entity_poly.type
_entity_poly.pdbx_seq_one_letter_code
_entity_poly.pdbx_strand_id
1 'polypeptide(L)'
;MHALVIGGTGMLKRVSIWLCEQGFHVSIIGRDEVKLENVKRESAIPENITCLPLDYHNDDDVKVAIKSTIERNGAITLVVAWIHSSAKDALSLICRELDLSSETYEVFHILGSKASRIASQKIGGTRCSYHRIILGFILEDTYARWLTHEEISDGVIKGIESKCNEWIVGRVEPWELRPTW
;
A
#
# COMPACT_ATOMS: atom_id res chain seq x y z
N MET A 1 14.37 -5.96 7.83
CA MET A 1 13.10 -5.22 8.04
C MET A 1 12.06 -5.85 7.15
N HIS A 2 10.79 -5.92 7.56
CA HIS A 2 9.75 -6.60 6.78
C HIS A 2 8.62 -5.62 6.46
N ALA A 3 8.24 -5.58 5.18
CA ALA A 3 7.17 -4.77 4.63
C ALA A 3 6.01 -5.63 4.11
N LEU A 4 4.79 -5.15 4.29
CA LEU A 4 3.58 -5.74 3.72
C LEU A 4 3.00 -4.81 2.65
N VAL A 5 2.72 -5.34 1.45
CA VAL A 5 2.10 -4.57 0.36
C VAL A 5 0.77 -5.20 -0.02
N ILE A 6 -0.31 -4.43 0.03
CA ILE A 6 -1.66 -4.84 -0.39
C ILE A 6 -1.98 -4.17 -1.72
N GLY A 7 -2.29 -4.99 -2.73
CA GLY A 7 -2.43 -4.50 -4.12
C GLY A 7 -1.10 -4.32 -4.85
N GLY A 8 -0.04 -4.96 -4.35
CA GLY A 8 1.34 -4.86 -4.86
C GLY A 8 1.63 -5.55 -6.19
N THR A 9 0.61 -6.02 -6.91
CA THR A 9 0.75 -6.71 -8.22
C THR A 9 0.32 -5.87 -9.43
N GLY A 10 -0.35 -4.73 -9.18
CA GLY A 10 -0.81 -3.79 -10.21
C GLY A 10 -0.01 -2.50 -10.22
N MET A 11 -0.69 -1.37 -10.04
CA MET A 11 -0.08 -0.03 -10.02
C MET A 11 0.98 0.17 -8.92
N LEU A 12 1.03 -0.71 -7.91
CA LEU A 12 2.04 -0.70 -6.84
C LEU A 12 3.16 -1.73 -7.05
N LYS A 13 3.21 -2.42 -8.20
CA LYS A 13 4.24 -3.43 -8.48
C LYS A 13 5.66 -2.89 -8.31
N ARG A 14 5.94 -1.70 -8.87
CA ARG A 14 7.26 -1.07 -8.75
C ARG A 14 7.59 -0.69 -7.31
N VAL A 15 6.58 -0.34 -6.50
CA VAL A 15 6.77 -0.07 -5.06
C VAL A 15 7.21 -1.34 -4.32
N SER A 16 6.61 -2.49 -4.62
CA SER A 16 7.00 -3.78 -4.03
C SER A 16 8.46 -4.14 -4.36
N ILE A 17 8.87 -3.95 -5.61
CA ILE A 17 10.24 -4.23 -6.06
C ILE A 17 11.22 -3.24 -5.42
N TRP A 18 10.90 -1.94 -5.45
CA TRP A 18 11.72 -0.90 -4.83
C TRP A 18 11.93 -1.15 -3.33
N LEU A 19 10.91 -1.57 -2.58
CA LEU A 19 11.07 -1.93 -1.17
C LEU A 19 12.07 -3.08 -0.97
N CYS A 20 12.09 -4.08 -1.87
CA CYS A 20 13.09 -5.14 -1.82
C CYS A 20 14.50 -4.58 -2.03
N GLU A 21 14.67 -3.67 -2.98
CA GLU A 21 15.95 -2.99 -3.26
C GLU A 21 16.41 -2.12 -2.08
N GLN A 22 15.48 -1.60 -1.28
CA GLN A 22 15.78 -0.92 -0.01
C GLN A 22 16.14 -1.88 1.14
N GLY A 23 16.24 -3.19 0.89
CA GLY A 23 16.62 -4.20 1.88
C GLY A 23 15.47 -4.70 2.74
N PHE A 24 14.22 -4.47 2.34
CA PHE A 24 13.08 -5.10 3.00
C PHE A 24 12.88 -6.52 2.47
N HIS A 25 12.48 -7.41 3.38
CA HIS A 25 11.67 -8.56 2.99
C HIS A 25 10.25 -8.05 2.72
N VAL A 26 9.66 -8.38 1.57
CA VAL A 26 8.36 -7.86 1.12
C VAL A 26 7.36 -8.98 0.97
N SER A 27 6.29 -8.93 1.76
CA SER A 27 5.15 -9.83 1.62
C SER A 27 4.03 -9.12 0.87
N ILE A 28 3.48 -9.76 -0.16
CA ILE A 28 2.52 -9.13 -1.08
C ILE A 28 1.20 -9.89 -1.03
N ILE A 29 0.13 -9.21 -0.63
CA ILE A 29 -1.24 -9.74 -0.68
C ILE A 29 -1.87 -9.43 -2.03
N GLY A 30 -2.38 -10.47 -2.69
CA GLY A 30 -3.15 -10.36 -3.92
C GLY A 30 -3.90 -11.65 -4.23
N ARG A 31 -4.95 -11.58 -5.07
CA ARG A 31 -5.80 -12.74 -5.39
C ARG A 31 -5.25 -13.62 -6.51
N ASP A 32 -4.40 -13.05 -7.35
CA ASP A 32 -3.92 -13.68 -8.58
C ASP A 32 -2.47 -14.13 -8.37
N GLU A 33 -2.30 -15.43 -8.20
CA GLU A 33 -1.01 -16.07 -7.96
C GLU A 33 -0.03 -15.85 -9.13
N VAL A 34 -0.51 -15.87 -10.37
CA VAL A 34 0.33 -15.62 -11.55
C VAL A 34 0.89 -14.21 -11.51
N LYS A 35 0.06 -13.22 -11.16
CA LYS A 35 0.52 -11.83 -11.02
C LYS A 35 1.50 -11.65 -9.86
N LEU A 36 1.28 -12.33 -8.74
CA LEU A 36 2.21 -12.33 -7.60
C LEU A 36 3.58 -12.89 -8.01
N GLU A 37 3.60 -14.05 -8.66
CA GLU A 37 4.83 -14.66 -9.15
C GLU A 37 5.53 -13.81 -10.22
N ASN A 38 4.78 -13.06 -11.04
CA ASN A 38 5.39 -12.11 -11.96
C ASN A 38 6.16 -11.00 -11.23
N VAL A 39 5.66 -10.47 -10.10
CA VAL A 39 6.41 -9.49 -9.29
C VAL A 39 7.72 -10.11 -8.80
N LYS A 40 7.66 -11.35 -8.33
CA LYS A 40 8.84 -12.08 -7.85
C LYS A 40 9.88 -12.27 -8.96
N ARG A 41 9.46 -12.68 -10.16
CA ARG A 41 10.36 -12.86 -11.32
C ARG A 41 11.00 -11.57 -11.82
N GLU A 42 10.30 -10.45 -11.71
CA GLU A 42 10.81 -9.13 -12.12
C GLU A 42 11.73 -8.48 -11.07
N SER A 43 11.71 -8.96 -9.82
CA SER A 43 12.59 -8.48 -8.77
C SER A 43 14.02 -8.98 -8.97
N ALA A 44 15.00 -8.11 -8.72
CA ALA A 44 16.41 -8.51 -8.66
C ALA A 44 16.74 -9.38 -7.44
N ILE A 45 15.87 -9.40 -6.42
CA ILE A 45 16.05 -10.11 -5.15
C ILE A 45 14.78 -10.94 -4.84
N PRO A 46 14.48 -11.97 -5.66
CA PRO A 46 13.23 -12.73 -5.55
C PRO A 46 13.07 -13.46 -4.21
N GLU A 47 14.16 -13.83 -3.55
CA GLU A 47 14.17 -14.49 -2.23
C GLU A 47 13.58 -13.62 -1.12
N ASN A 48 13.65 -12.30 -1.28
CA ASN A 48 13.07 -11.34 -0.35
C ASN A 48 11.57 -11.10 -0.59
N ILE A 49 10.93 -11.82 -1.52
CA ILE A 49 9.50 -11.69 -1.80
C ILE A 49 8.74 -12.93 -1.32
N THR A 50 7.73 -12.69 -0.47
CA THR A 50 6.71 -13.67 -0.09
C THR A 50 5.37 -13.35 -0.75
N CYS A 51 4.92 -14.21 -1.65
CA CYS A 51 3.60 -14.12 -2.26
C CYS A 51 2.53 -14.64 -1.29
N LEU A 52 1.48 -13.86 -1.04
CA LEU A 52 0.33 -14.24 -0.23
C LEU A 52 -0.93 -14.26 -1.12
N PRO A 53 -1.23 -15.39 -1.79
CA PRO A 53 -2.36 -15.53 -2.69
C PRO A 53 -3.68 -15.64 -1.91
N LEU A 54 -4.29 -14.51 -1.54
CA LEU A 54 -5.53 -14.46 -0.77
C LEU A 54 -6.39 -13.24 -1.15
N ASP A 55 -7.68 -13.32 -0.85
CA ASP A 55 -8.60 -12.18 -0.91
C ASP A 55 -8.65 -11.48 0.45
N TYR A 56 -8.26 -10.20 0.49
CA TYR A 56 -8.27 -9.42 1.73
C TYR A 56 -9.69 -9.10 2.25
N HIS A 57 -10.75 -9.53 1.56
CA HIS A 57 -12.11 -9.52 2.09
C HIS A 57 -12.37 -10.68 3.06
N ASN A 58 -11.51 -11.70 3.10
CA ASN A 58 -11.62 -12.80 4.06
C ASN A 58 -10.74 -12.52 5.28
N ASP A 59 -11.36 -12.01 6.33
CA ASP A 59 -10.71 -11.61 7.58
C ASP A 59 -9.88 -12.75 8.22
N ASP A 60 -10.40 -13.98 8.21
CA ASP A 60 -9.72 -15.12 8.81
C ASP A 60 -8.46 -15.51 8.02
N ASP A 61 -8.55 -15.53 6.68
CA ASP A 61 -7.41 -15.83 5.81
C ASP A 61 -6.33 -14.76 5.96
N VAL A 62 -6.71 -13.47 6.00
CA VAL A 62 -5.78 -12.36 6.24
C VAL A 62 -5.08 -12.55 7.57
N LYS A 63 -5.82 -12.83 8.65
CA LYS A 63 -5.25 -13.00 9.98
C LYS A 63 -4.24 -14.14 10.03
N VAL A 64 -4.60 -15.31 9.49
CA VAL A 64 -3.71 -16.47 9.44
C VAL A 64 -2.45 -16.15 8.62
N ALA A 65 -2.60 -15.48 7.48
CA ALA A 65 -1.49 -15.11 6.62
C ALA A 65 -0.54 -14.10 7.29
N ILE A 66 -1.08 -13.06 7.94
CA ILE A 66 -0.25 -12.07 8.65
C ILE A 66 0.56 -12.73 9.76
N LYS A 67 -0.06 -13.55 10.60
CA LYS A 67 0.65 -14.28 11.66
C LYS A 67 1.75 -15.17 11.12
N SER A 68 1.41 -16.03 10.14
CA SER A 68 2.37 -16.96 9.54
C SER A 68 3.55 -16.23 8.88
N THR A 69 3.29 -15.06 8.29
CA THR A 69 4.31 -14.27 7.63
C THR A 69 5.21 -13.57 8.65
N ILE A 70 4.67 -13.07 9.76
CA ILE A 70 5.45 -12.51 10.85
C ILE A 70 6.36 -13.58 11.47
N GLU A 71 5.84 -14.78 11.71
CA GLU A 71 6.62 -15.90 12.26
C GLU A 71 7.78 -16.29 11.33
N ARG A 72 7.56 -16.28 10.01
CA ARG A 72 8.58 -16.69 9.03
C ARG A 72 9.61 -15.59 8.74
N ASN A 73 9.16 -14.35 8.59
CA ASN A 73 9.95 -13.26 7.99
C ASN A 73 10.28 -12.15 8.99
N GLY A 74 9.81 -12.26 10.24
CA GLY A 74 9.95 -11.25 11.28
C GLY A 74 8.82 -10.22 11.31
N ALA A 75 8.84 -9.33 12.31
CA ALA A 75 7.80 -8.32 12.51
C ALA A 75 7.65 -7.39 11.30
N ILE A 76 6.42 -7.16 10.87
CA ILE A 76 6.11 -6.17 9.83
C ILE A 76 6.25 -4.77 10.44
N THR A 77 7.12 -3.98 9.83
CA THR A 77 7.48 -2.62 10.28
C THR A 77 7.00 -1.53 9.32
N LEU A 78 6.56 -1.92 8.11
CA LEU A 78 6.04 -1.02 7.10
C LEU A 78 4.88 -1.68 6.35
N VAL A 79 3.77 -0.96 6.18
CA VAL A 79 2.61 -1.41 5.41
C VAL A 79 2.34 -0.41 4.29
N VAL A 80 2.25 -0.86 3.05
CA VAL A 80 1.74 -0.06 1.92
C VAL A 80 0.42 -0.66 1.46
N ALA A 81 -0.67 0.07 1.65
CA ALA A 81 -2.01 -0.47 1.48
C ALA A 81 -2.80 0.28 0.41
N TRP A 82 -3.09 -0.38 -0.72
CA TRP A 82 -4.19 0.01 -1.60
C TRP A 82 -5.34 -0.97 -1.45
N ILE A 83 -6.39 -0.55 -0.73
CA ILE A 83 -7.56 -1.37 -0.43
C ILE A 83 -8.80 -0.76 -1.07
N HIS A 84 -9.56 -1.58 -1.76
CA HIS A 84 -10.82 -1.13 -2.37
C HIS A 84 -11.84 -0.78 -1.28
N SER A 85 -12.71 0.20 -1.53
CA SER A 85 -13.69 0.70 -0.55
C SER A 85 -14.72 -0.34 -0.07
N SER A 86 -14.77 -1.51 -0.69
CA SER A 86 -15.60 -2.66 -0.26
C SER A 86 -15.01 -3.40 0.95
N ALA A 87 -13.70 -3.30 1.21
CA ALA A 87 -13.03 -3.97 2.33
C ALA A 87 -12.54 -2.94 3.37
N LYS A 88 -13.48 -2.17 3.93
CA LYS A 88 -13.15 -1.03 4.81
C LYS A 88 -12.37 -1.44 6.07
N ASP A 89 -12.58 -2.65 6.55
CA ASP A 89 -12.03 -3.13 7.82
C ASP A 89 -10.69 -3.87 7.66
N ALA A 90 -10.29 -4.22 6.44
CA ALA A 90 -9.10 -5.03 6.18
C ALA A 90 -7.82 -4.38 6.73
N LEU A 91 -7.62 -3.06 6.51
CA LEU A 91 -6.45 -2.37 7.04
C LEU A 91 -6.46 -2.32 8.58
N SER A 92 -7.63 -2.08 9.18
CA SER A 92 -7.80 -2.04 10.64
C SER A 92 -7.53 -3.41 11.26
N LEU A 93 -7.96 -4.49 10.62
CA LEU A 93 -7.68 -5.87 11.04
C LEU A 93 -6.18 -6.15 11.02
N ILE A 94 -5.49 -5.78 9.93
CA ILE A 94 -4.04 -5.95 9.83
C ILE A 94 -3.34 -5.16 10.94
N CYS A 95 -3.67 -3.89 11.13
CA CYS A 95 -3.08 -3.07 12.19
C CYS A 95 -3.30 -3.67 13.57
N ARG A 96 -4.49 -4.23 13.84
CA ARG A 96 -4.77 -4.91 15.11
C ARG A 96 -3.87 -6.11 15.35
N GLU A 97 -3.55 -6.90 14.32
CA GLU A 97 -2.60 -8.00 14.47
C GLU A 97 -1.16 -7.50 14.65
N LEU A 98 -0.78 -6.38 14.01
CA LEU A 98 0.53 -5.75 14.21
C LEU A 98 0.68 -5.13 15.60
N ASP A 99 -0.39 -4.57 16.16
CA ASP A 99 -0.44 -3.98 17.50
C ASP A 99 -0.24 -5.01 18.62
N LEU A 100 -0.35 -6.31 18.33
CA LEU A 100 0.01 -7.38 19.28
C LEU A 100 1.52 -7.49 19.53
N SER A 101 2.33 -6.94 18.62
CA SER A 101 3.78 -6.85 18.74
C SER A 101 4.21 -5.63 19.57
N SER A 102 5.42 -5.67 20.13
CA SER A 102 6.04 -4.51 20.78
C SER A 102 6.66 -3.49 19.79
N GLU A 103 6.79 -3.88 18.52
CA GLU A 103 7.45 -3.08 17.48
C GLU A 103 6.61 -1.88 17.04
N THR A 104 7.30 -0.79 16.67
CA THR A 104 6.68 0.34 15.97
C THR A 104 6.57 0.03 14.49
N TYR A 105 5.51 0.53 13.84
CA TYR A 105 5.32 0.35 12.40
C TYR A 105 4.71 1.59 11.73
N GLU A 106 4.99 1.73 10.45
CA GLU A 106 4.46 2.79 9.59
C GLU A 106 3.42 2.21 8.63
N VAL A 107 2.30 2.91 8.45
CA VAL A 107 1.26 2.55 7.50
C VAL A 107 1.12 3.66 6.48
N PHE A 108 1.39 3.35 5.22
CA PHE A 108 1.15 4.21 4.07
C PHE A 108 -0.11 3.75 3.35
N HIS A 109 -1.23 4.40 3.69
CA HIS A 109 -2.53 4.11 3.08
C HIS A 109 -2.69 4.90 1.79
N ILE A 110 -2.72 4.18 0.68
CA ILE A 110 -2.92 4.73 -0.65
C ILE A 110 -4.43 4.93 -0.84
N LEU A 111 -4.84 6.13 -1.21
CA LEU A 111 -6.23 6.56 -1.26
C LEU A 111 -6.55 7.26 -2.58
N GLY A 112 -7.76 7.09 -3.09
CA GLY A 112 -8.20 7.86 -4.26
C GLY A 112 -8.46 9.33 -3.91
N SER A 113 -8.47 10.20 -4.93
CA SER A 113 -8.61 11.67 -4.79
C SER A 113 -9.76 12.14 -3.90
N LYS A 114 -10.87 11.39 -3.78
CA LYS A 114 -11.99 11.72 -2.86
C LYS A 114 -11.53 11.85 -1.40
N ALA A 115 -10.49 11.14 -0.99
CA ALA A 115 -9.99 11.18 0.39
C ALA A 115 -9.46 12.57 0.79
N SER A 116 -9.02 13.40 -0.15
CA SER A 116 -8.57 14.78 0.12
C SER A 116 -9.66 15.66 0.76
N ARG A 117 -10.92 15.29 0.57
CA ARG A 117 -12.09 15.99 1.11
C ARG A 117 -12.66 15.35 2.39
N ILE A 118 -12.01 14.31 2.89
CA ILE A 118 -12.46 13.54 4.06
C ILE A 118 -11.39 13.63 5.13
N ALA A 119 -11.80 14.06 6.33
CA ALA A 119 -10.92 14.11 7.50
C ALA A 119 -10.24 12.75 7.73
N SER A 120 -8.96 12.79 8.08
CA SER A 120 -8.21 11.57 8.38
C SER A 120 -8.80 10.86 9.59
N GLN A 121 -9.11 9.59 9.42
CA GLN A 121 -9.41 8.68 10.53
C GLN A 121 -8.12 8.00 10.92
N LYS A 122 -7.80 8.03 12.22
CA LYS A 122 -6.63 7.32 12.74
C LYS A 122 -6.86 5.82 12.60
N ILE A 123 -5.86 5.11 12.06
CA ILE A 123 -5.82 3.66 11.96
C ILE A 123 -4.63 3.14 12.75
N GLY A 124 -4.80 2.01 13.44
CA GLY A 124 -3.79 1.38 14.27
C GLY A 124 -3.65 1.97 15.68
N GLY A 125 -2.89 1.28 16.52
CA GLY A 125 -2.68 1.60 17.92
C GLY A 125 -1.68 2.73 18.17
N THR A 126 -1.15 2.79 19.39
CA THR A 126 -0.22 3.86 19.82
C THR A 126 1.16 3.78 19.18
N ARG A 127 1.53 2.62 18.63
CA ARG A 127 2.82 2.36 17.96
C ARG A 127 2.76 2.51 16.44
N CYS A 128 1.57 2.84 15.92
CA CYS A 128 1.32 3.05 14.50
C CYS A 128 1.55 4.52 14.13
N SER A 129 2.46 4.76 13.18
CA SER A 129 2.51 6.02 12.45
C SER A 129 1.72 5.89 11.15
N TYR A 130 0.61 6.60 11.06
CA TYR A 130 -0.33 6.49 9.94
C TYR A 130 -0.17 7.67 8.97
N HIS A 131 0.11 7.32 7.71
CA HIS A 131 0.37 8.23 6.60
C HIS A 131 -0.64 8.00 5.49
N ARG A 132 -1.14 9.07 4.88
CA ARG A 132 -2.06 9.03 3.74
C ARG A 132 -1.32 9.44 2.47
N ILE A 133 -1.36 8.62 1.44
CA ILE A 133 -0.90 8.97 0.10
C ILE A 133 -2.11 9.05 -0.82
N ILE A 134 -2.47 10.25 -1.25
CA ILE A 134 -3.69 10.53 -2.01
C ILE A 134 -3.35 10.64 -3.50
N LEU A 135 -3.93 9.75 -4.28
CA LEU A 135 -3.81 9.73 -5.74
C LEU A 135 -4.76 10.74 -6.36
N GLY A 136 -4.18 11.78 -6.96
CA GLY A 136 -4.87 12.82 -7.71
C GLY A 136 -4.98 12.52 -9.20
N PHE A 137 -4.91 13.58 -9.99
CA PHE A 137 -4.89 13.59 -11.44
C PHE A 137 -3.84 14.59 -11.93
N ILE A 138 -3.56 14.54 -13.24
CA ILE A 138 -2.68 15.51 -13.92
C ILE A 138 -3.57 16.43 -14.76
N LEU A 139 -3.27 17.73 -14.70
CA LEU A 139 -3.82 18.70 -15.65
C LEU A 139 -2.84 18.85 -16.79
N GLU A 140 -3.29 18.48 -17.98
CA GLU A 140 -2.68 18.86 -19.25
C GLU A 140 -3.25 20.21 -19.68
N ASP A 141 -2.71 20.79 -20.76
CA ASP A 141 -3.08 22.14 -21.21
C ASP A 141 -4.59 22.34 -21.42
N THR A 142 -5.29 21.30 -21.87
CA THR A 142 -6.72 21.39 -22.24
C THR A 142 -7.64 20.42 -21.51
N TYR A 143 -7.08 19.46 -20.75
CA TYR A 143 -7.88 18.42 -20.10
C TYR A 143 -7.18 17.85 -18.87
N ALA A 144 -7.92 17.08 -18.07
CA ALA A 144 -7.37 16.32 -16.97
C ALA A 144 -7.31 14.83 -17.31
N ARG A 145 -6.29 14.14 -16.82
CA ARG A 145 -6.19 12.68 -16.93
C ARG A 145 -5.81 12.03 -15.61
N TRP A 146 -6.18 10.76 -15.47
CA TRP A 146 -5.71 9.94 -14.37
C TRP A 146 -4.18 9.74 -14.45
N LEU A 147 -3.59 9.49 -13.28
CA LEU A 147 -2.20 9.10 -13.17
C LEU A 147 -1.98 7.75 -13.86
N THR A 148 -0.85 7.61 -14.53
CA THR A 148 -0.35 6.33 -15.02
C THR A 148 0.14 5.46 -13.85
N HIS A 149 0.32 4.15 -14.08
CA HIS A 149 0.91 3.27 -13.07
C HIS A 149 2.32 3.70 -12.63
N GLU A 150 3.09 4.25 -13.56
CA GLU A 150 4.43 4.79 -13.31
C GLU A 150 4.37 6.03 -12.41
N GLU A 151 3.54 7.00 -12.76
CA GLU A 151 3.34 8.20 -11.94
C GLU A 151 2.82 7.87 -10.53
N ILE A 152 1.93 6.86 -10.42
CA ILE A 152 1.45 6.36 -9.12
C ILE A 152 2.60 5.76 -8.33
N SER A 153 3.35 4.81 -8.90
CA SER A 153 4.45 4.15 -8.20
C SER A 153 5.53 5.15 -7.75
N ASP A 154 5.97 6.05 -8.63
CA ASP A 154 6.99 7.04 -8.30
C ASP A 154 6.49 8.04 -7.26
N GLY A 155 5.23 8.46 -7.36
CA GLY A 155 4.60 9.33 -6.37
C GLY A 155 4.44 8.68 -5.00
N VAL A 156 4.12 7.38 -4.97
CA VAL A 156 4.02 6.60 -3.73
C VAL A 156 5.38 6.42 -3.08
N ILE A 157 6.42 6.10 -3.85
CA ILE A 157 7.80 5.99 -3.33
C ILE A 157 8.23 7.30 -2.67
N LYS A 158 8.06 8.44 -3.37
CA LYS A 158 8.35 9.76 -2.79
C LYS A 158 7.51 10.05 -1.55
N GLY A 159 6.25 9.62 -1.52
CA GLY A 159 5.39 9.73 -0.36
C GLY A 159 5.92 8.95 0.84
N ILE A 160 6.39 7.71 0.62
CA ILE A 160 7.02 6.87 1.64
C ILE A 160 8.29 7.54 2.18
N GLU A 161 9.16 8.02 1.29
CA GLU A 161 10.41 8.69 1.65
C GLU A 161 10.17 9.99 2.45
N SER A 162 9.10 10.74 2.13
CA SER A 162 8.78 12.00 2.80
C SER A 162 8.35 11.82 4.27
N LYS A 163 7.75 10.68 4.60
CA LYS A 163 7.10 10.40 5.90
C LYS A 163 6.12 11.48 6.37
N CYS A 164 5.57 12.28 5.46
CA CYS A 164 4.54 13.25 5.81
C CYS A 164 3.22 12.53 6.20
N ASN A 165 2.43 13.13 7.08
CA ASN A 165 1.11 12.57 7.46
C ASN A 165 0.17 12.47 6.26
N GLU A 166 0.30 13.39 5.31
CA GLU A 166 -0.44 13.39 4.05
C GLU A 166 0.47 13.81 2.90
N TRP A 167 0.37 13.07 1.80
CA TRP A 167 1.12 13.30 0.57
C TRP A 167 0.17 13.17 -0.64
N ILE A 168 0.27 14.07 -1.60
CA ILE A 168 -0.58 14.06 -2.79
C ILE A 168 0.28 13.74 -4.03
N VAL A 169 -0.14 12.73 -4.79
CA VAL A 169 0.45 12.40 -6.09
C VAL A 169 -0.38 13.09 -7.18
N GLY A 170 0.25 13.95 -7.97
CA GLY A 170 -0.46 14.84 -8.91
C GLY A 170 -1.15 15.98 -8.17
N ARG A 171 -2.42 16.24 -8.49
CA ARG A 171 -3.26 17.24 -7.81
C ARG A 171 -4.69 16.76 -7.60
N VAL A 172 -5.37 17.35 -6.62
CA VAL A 172 -6.78 17.07 -6.30
C VAL A 172 -7.70 18.25 -6.59
N GLU A 173 -7.12 19.42 -6.90
CA GLU A 173 -7.84 20.65 -7.24
C GLU A 173 -7.33 21.22 -8.58
N PRO A 174 -8.20 21.94 -9.34
CA PRO A 174 -9.61 22.19 -9.06
C PRO A 174 -10.47 20.94 -9.25
N TRP A 175 -11.34 20.62 -8.28
CA TRP A 175 -12.14 19.40 -8.21
C TRP A 175 -13.05 19.20 -9.43
N GLU A 176 -13.47 20.29 -10.04
CA GLU A 176 -14.38 20.38 -11.18
C GLU A 176 -13.72 19.84 -12.46
N LEU A 177 -12.39 19.84 -12.50
CA LEU A 177 -11.61 19.25 -13.58
C LEU A 177 -11.23 17.80 -13.32
N ARG A 178 -11.58 17.22 -12.16
CA ARG A 178 -11.27 15.82 -11.86
C ARG A 178 -11.88 14.91 -12.91
N PRO A 179 -11.11 14.00 -13.55
CA PRO A 179 -11.65 13.11 -14.56
C PRO A 179 -12.84 12.30 -14.03
N THR A 180 -13.86 12.16 -14.86
CA THR A 180 -14.97 11.22 -14.63
C THR A 180 -14.64 9.89 -15.32
N TRP A 181 -15.04 8.78 -14.70
CA TRP A 181 -15.00 7.47 -15.35
C TRP A 181 -16.13 7.34 -16.37
#